data_AF-A0A960PQ88-F1
#
_entry.id   AF-A0A960PQ88-F1
#
_cell.length_a   1.000
_cell.length_b   1.000
_cell.length_c   1.000
_cell.angle_alpha   90.00
_cell.angle_beta   90.00
_cell.angle_gamma   90.00
#
_symmetry.space_group_name_H-M   'P 1'
#
loop_
_entity.id
_entity.type
_entity.pdbx_description
1 polymer ?
#
loop_
_entity_poly.entity_id
_entity_poly.type
_entity_poly.pdbx_seq_one_letter_code
_entity_poly.pdbx_strand_id
1 'polypeptide(L)'
;MGTFHQDKGELHGITVVVETHGAEIFVGRCDTVTPAGVILMDADRHQDGEDGRSKEEYLRQAARFGVWKKFDRLMVPTEQVASVRRLSEIEE
;
A
#
# COMPACT_ATOMS: atom_id res chain seq x y z
N MET A 1 10.91 -19.39 20.19
CA MET A 1 11.91 -18.32 20.01
C MET A 1 11.45 -17.49 18.82
N GLY A 2 10.74 -16.39 19.07
CA GLY A 2 10.25 -15.49 18.02
C GLY A 2 10.46 -14.06 18.49
N THR A 3 11.32 -13.31 17.81
CA THR A 3 11.56 -11.90 18.12
C THR A 3 10.36 -11.09 17.63
N PHE A 4 9.42 -10.84 18.52
CA PHE A 4 8.38 -9.83 18.32
C PHE A 4 9.09 -8.47 18.28
N HIS A 5 9.06 -7.78 17.13
CA HIS A 5 9.60 -6.44 16.98
C HIS A 5 8.72 -5.46 17.76
N GLN A 6 9.20 -4.93 18.88
CA GLN A 6 8.43 -4.11 19.82
C GLN A 6 8.24 -2.63 19.40
N ASP A 7 8.62 -2.25 18.18
CA ASP A 7 8.67 -0.84 17.75
C ASP A 7 7.91 -0.53 16.44
N LYS A 8 7.18 -1.49 15.88
CA LYS A 8 6.51 -1.29 14.59
C LYS A 8 4.99 -1.30 14.79
N GLY A 9 4.34 -0.21 14.37
CA GLY A 9 2.90 0.03 14.57
C GLY A 9 1.99 -1.03 13.97
N GLU A 10 0.68 -0.96 14.22
CA GLU A 10 -0.32 -2.00 13.93
C GLU A 10 -0.39 -2.51 12.48
N LEU A 11 0.16 -1.76 11.53
CA LEU A 11 0.20 -2.13 10.11
C LEU A 11 1.48 -2.86 9.70
N HIS A 12 2.44 -3.04 10.60
CA HIS A 12 3.72 -3.67 10.25
C HIS A 12 3.54 -5.09 9.70
N GLY A 13 4.13 -5.34 8.53
CA GLY A 13 4.04 -6.62 7.84
C GLY A 13 2.71 -6.87 7.13
N ILE A 14 1.73 -5.97 7.26
CA ILE A 14 0.43 -6.09 6.62
C ILE A 14 0.48 -5.50 5.20
N THR A 15 -0.17 -6.17 4.24
CA THR A 15 -0.40 -5.58 2.93
C THR A 15 -1.43 -4.47 3.05
N VAL A 16 -1.02 -3.26 2.72
CA VAL A 16 -1.84 -2.05 2.84
C VAL A 16 -2.05 -1.40 1.48
N VAL A 17 -3.12 -0.63 1.40
CA VAL A 17 -3.40 0.35 0.37
C VAL A 17 -3.01 1.72 0.93
N VAL A 18 -2.20 2.47 0.19
CA VAL A 18 -1.92 3.89 0.44
C VAL A 18 -2.58 4.69 -0.66
N GLU A 19 -3.67 5.37 -0.33
CA GLU A 19 -4.32 6.31 -1.23
C GLU A 19 -3.61 7.65 -1.16
N THR A 20 -3.38 8.25 -2.33
CA THR A 20 -2.87 9.63 -2.39
C THR A 20 -3.99 10.64 -2.62
N HIS A 21 -3.71 11.90 -2.34
CA HIS A 21 -4.56 13.02 -2.76
C HIS A 21 -4.66 13.17 -4.29
N GLY A 22 -3.76 12.53 -5.06
CA GLY A 22 -3.73 12.58 -6.52
C GLY A 22 -4.36 11.37 -7.19
N ALA A 23 -4.01 11.16 -8.46
CA ALA A 23 -4.49 10.04 -9.27
C ALA A 23 -3.78 8.71 -8.98
N GLU A 24 -2.84 8.67 -8.03
CA GLU A 24 -2.05 7.48 -7.72
C GLU A 24 -2.59 6.72 -6.51
N ILE A 25 -2.34 5.41 -6.49
CA ILE A 25 -2.57 4.53 -5.36
C ILE A 25 -1.43 3.50 -5.29
N PHE A 26 -1.01 3.16 -4.08
CA PHE A 26 0.06 2.21 -3.85
C PHE A 26 -0.45 1.02 -3.06
N VAL A 27 0.03 -0.17 -3.39
CA VAL A 27 -0.28 -1.40 -2.66
C VAL A 27 1.02 -2.12 -2.37
N GLY A 28 1.25 -2.51 -1.13
CA GLY A 28 2.48 -3.21 -0.73
C GLY A 28 2.47 -3.60 0.73
N ARG A 29 3.49 -4.33 1.18
CA ARG A 29 3.65 -4.70 2.59
C ARG A 29 4.20 -3.53 3.38
N CYS A 30 3.46 -3.03 4.36
CA CYS A 30 3.91 -1.92 5.20
C CYS A 30 5.11 -2.34 6.06
N ASP A 31 6.27 -1.73 5.86
CA ASP A 31 7.42 -1.90 6.76
C ASP A 31 7.30 -0.96 7.95
N THR A 32 6.98 0.32 7.75
CA THR A 32 6.80 1.24 8.88
C THR A 32 6.07 2.50 8.44
N VAL A 33 5.33 3.10 9.38
CA VAL A 33 4.75 4.44 9.25
C VAL A 33 5.60 5.40 10.07
N THR A 34 6.05 6.50 9.46
CA THR A 34 6.88 7.52 10.09
C THR A 34 6.25 8.90 9.89
N PRO A 35 6.70 9.95 10.62
CA PRO A 35 6.28 11.32 10.32
C PRO A 35 6.59 11.77 8.88
N ALA A 36 7.61 11.18 8.24
CA ALA A 36 7.96 11.51 6.85
C ALA A 36 7.03 10.82 5.83
N GLY A 37 6.34 9.74 6.21
CA GLY A 37 5.48 8.98 5.31
C GLY A 37 5.47 7.48 5.59
N VAL A 38 4.94 6.73 4.63
CA VAL A 38 4.73 5.27 4.71
C VAL A 38 5.77 4.55 3.88
N ILE A 39 6.49 3.60 4.47
CA ILE A 39 7.46 2.75 3.79
C ILE A 39 6.80 1.43 3.42
N LEU A 40 6.75 1.12 2.12
CA LEU A 40 6.20 -0.11 1.58
C LEU A 40 7.32 -0.99 1.01
N MET A 41 7.18 -2.29 1.22
CA MET A 41 7.98 -3.36 0.62
C MET A 41 7.16 -4.09 -0.44
N ASP A 42 7.83 -4.65 -1.45
CA ASP A 42 7.21 -5.50 -2.47
C ASP A 42 5.94 -4.84 -3.06
N ALA A 43 6.07 -3.57 -3.44
CA ALA A 43 4.95 -2.69 -3.74
C ALA A 43 4.72 -2.51 -5.24
N ASP A 44 3.49 -2.18 -5.58
CA ASP A 44 3.08 -1.68 -6.89
C ASP A 44 2.40 -0.30 -6.75
N ARG A 45 2.47 0.47 -7.83
CA ARG A 45 1.80 1.76 -8.00
C ARG A 45 0.87 1.65 -9.19
N HIS A 46 -0.37 2.11 -9.00
CA HIS A 46 -1.35 2.27 -10.06
C HIS A 46 -1.76 3.73 -10.17
N GLN A 47 -1.85 4.23 -11.38
CA GLN A 47 -2.45 5.52 -11.69
C GLN A 47 -3.87 5.31 -12.25
N ASP A 48 -4.82 6.16 -11.87
CA ASP A 48 -6.19 6.07 -12.40
C ASP A 48 -6.21 6.13 -13.94
N GLY A 49 -6.83 5.13 -14.57
CA GLY A 49 -6.83 4.94 -16.03
C GLY A 49 -5.62 4.19 -16.59
N GLU A 50 -4.60 3.85 -15.79
CA GLU A 50 -3.47 3.01 -16.20
C GLU A 50 -4.00 1.64 -16.68
N ASP A 51 -3.55 1.19 -17.84
CA ASP A 51 -4.05 -0.01 -18.52
C ASP A 51 -5.58 -0.04 -18.74
N GLY A 52 -6.23 1.13 -18.80
CA GLY A 52 -7.67 1.24 -18.97
C GLY A 52 -8.48 0.84 -17.72
N ARG A 53 -7.85 0.80 -16.54
CA ARG A 53 -8.51 0.44 -15.28
C ARG A 53 -8.57 1.63 -14.32
N SER A 54 -9.73 1.82 -13.71
CA SER A 54 -9.87 2.73 -12.57
C SER A 54 -9.09 2.23 -11.34
N LYS A 55 -8.84 3.11 -10.37
CA LYS A 55 -8.27 2.72 -9.07
C LYS A 55 -9.08 1.60 -8.39
N GLU A 56 -10.41 1.67 -8.47
CA GLU A 56 -11.29 0.73 -7.80
C GLU A 56 -11.19 -0.68 -8.42
N GLU A 57 -11.17 -0.76 -9.75
CA GLU A 57 -10.95 -2.03 -10.46
C GLU A 57 -9.59 -2.63 -10.16
N TYR A 58 -8.54 -1.79 -10.13
CA TYR A 58 -7.21 -2.21 -9.71
C TYR A 58 -7.21 -2.76 -8.28
N LEU A 59 -7.85 -2.07 -7.32
CA LEU A 59 -7.92 -2.50 -5.92
C LEU A 59 -8.68 -3.82 -5.75
N ARG A 60 -9.83 -3.98 -6.41
CA ARG A 60 -10.58 -5.24 -6.37
C ARG A 60 -9.75 -6.41 -6.90
N GLN A 61 -9.02 -6.20 -7.99
CA GLN A 61 -8.10 -7.22 -8.52
C GLN A 61 -6.94 -7.51 -7.56
N ALA A 62 -6.34 -6.47 -6.98
CA ALA A 62 -5.25 -6.58 -6.01
C ALA A 62 -5.68 -7.32 -4.74
N ALA A 63 -6.89 -7.06 -4.24
CA ALA A 63 -7.44 -7.74 -3.07
C ALA A 63 -7.59 -9.25 -3.31
N ARG A 64 -7.98 -9.64 -4.52
CA ARG A 64 -8.20 -11.04 -4.89
C ARG A 64 -6.94 -11.82 -5.22
N PHE A 65 -5.96 -11.18 -5.87
CA PHE A 65 -4.80 -11.88 -6.44
C PHE A 65 -3.44 -11.38 -5.91
N GLY A 66 -3.44 -10.34 -5.07
CA GLY A 66 -2.23 -9.59 -4.75
C GLY A 66 -1.80 -8.69 -5.90
N VAL A 67 -0.64 -8.06 -5.73
CA VAL A 67 -0.03 -7.19 -6.74
C VAL A 67 1.26 -7.78 -7.27
N TRP A 68 1.56 -7.48 -8.53
CA TRP A 68 2.88 -7.77 -9.08
C TRP A 68 3.82 -6.63 -8.70
N LYS A 69 4.76 -6.89 -7.81
CA LYS A 69 5.67 -5.84 -7.33
C LYS A 69 6.45 -5.21 -8.49
N LYS A 70 6.41 -3.89 -8.56
CA LYS A 70 7.29 -3.05 -9.41
C LYS A 70 8.42 -2.43 -8.61
N PHE A 71 8.28 -2.36 -7.28
CA PHE A 71 9.25 -1.75 -6.38
C PHE A 71 9.55 -2.68 -5.19
N ASP A 72 10.82 -2.97 -4.95
CA ASP A 72 11.21 -3.71 -3.73
C ASP A 72 10.99 -2.88 -2.47
N ARG A 73 11.20 -1.56 -2.57
CA ARG A 73 11.03 -0.58 -1.50
C ARG A 73 10.65 0.79 -2.08
N LEU A 74 9.63 1.42 -1.51
CA LEU A 74 9.31 2.82 -1.77
C LEU A 74 8.80 3.52 -0.51
N MET A 75 8.97 4.84 -0.46
CA MET A 75 8.38 5.71 0.54
C MET A 75 7.33 6.57 -0.15
N VAL A 76 6.09 6.56 0.37
CA VAL A 76 5.06 7.53 0.00
C VAL A 76 5.14 8.69 1.00
N PRO A 77 5.50 9.92 0.59
CA PRO A 77 5.62 11.06 1.48
C PRO A 77 4.30 11.39 2.17
N THR A 78 4.36 11.78 3.45
CA THR A 78 3.16 12.05 4.27
C THR A 78 2.23 13.09 3.63
N GLU A 79 2.79 14.09 2.94
CA GLU A 79 2.05 15.15 2.25
C GLU A 79 1.21 14.65 1.06
N GLN A 80 1.53 13.45 0.54
CA GLN A 80 0.77 12.82 -0.55
C GLN A 80 -0.28 11.86 -0.02
N VAL A 81 -0.12 11.33 1.20
CA VAL A 81 -0.97 10.27 1.76
C VAL A 81 -2.32 10.85 2.20
N ALA A 82 -3.39 10.43 1.54
CA ALA A 82 -4.76 10.72 1.93
C ALA A 82 -5.28 9.72 2.97
N SER A 83 -4.97 8.43 2.80
CA SER A 83 -5.36 7.39 3.75
C SER A 83 -4.44 6.16 3.64
N VAL A 84 -4.40 5.38 4.72
CA VAL A 84 -3.75 4.06 4.75
C VAL A 84 -4.74 3.07 5.34
N ARG A 85 -5.02 1.99 4.60
CA ARG A 85 -5.95 0.93 5.03
C ARG A 85 -5.42 -0.44 4.65
N ARG A 86 -5.89 -1.50 5.31
CA ARG A 86 -5.47 -2.87 4.96
C ARG A 86 -6.08 -3.23 3.61
N LEU A 87 -5.32 -3.95 2.78
CA LEU A 87 -5.88 -4.44 1.51
C LEU A 87 -7.06 -5.40 1.73
N SER A 88 -7.06 -6.12 2.86
CA SER A 88 -8.16 -7.02 3.26
C SER A 88 -9.48 -6.30 3.58
N GLU A 89 -9.48 -4.97 3.69
CA GLU A 89 -10.69 -4.17 3.90
C GLU A 89 -11.34 -3.74 2.57
N ILE A 90 -10.74 -4.07 1.43
CA ILE A 90 -11.36 -3.91 0.12
C ILE A 90 -12.30 -5.10 -0.11
N GLU A 91 -13.61 -4.84 -0.16
CA GLU A 91 -14.61 -5.86 -0.47
C GLU A 91 -14.59 -6.23 -1.96
N GLU A 92 -14.85 -7.51 -2.29
CA GLU A 92 -14.96 -8.02 -3.67
C GLU A 92 -16.17 -7.45 -4.43
#